data_AF-R7VAM7-F1
#
_entry.id   AF-R7VAM7-F1
#
_cell.length_a   1.000
_cell.length_b   1.000
_cell.length_c   1.000
_cell.angle_alpha   90.00
_cell.angle_beta   90.00
_cell.angle_gamma   90.00
#
_symmetry.space_group_name_H-M   'P 1'
#
loop_
_entity.id
_entity.type
_entity.pdbx_description
1 polymer ?
#
loop_
_entity_poly.entity_id
_entity_poly.type
_entity_poly.pdbx_seq_one_letter_code
_entity_poly.pdbx_strand_id
1 'polypeptide(L)'
;MLQVLVVPGVFIATDFADAATISSGGPLGDLVQWADLISALHVLGHNVTLEWDVLRYDKYLWTGIPGCPRTGMDLVFTDIIALKTFPNDVLKKHSCRIRVIDAYGTEAMYNHPKYSLKHGYNSPYYGRLGMDLRQFLTFYPHTPENSFLGFVVSRPMNDSLKVQSNIVLLYGKKAKYFEGVKPFISQMVQLGLEVHATSDNDTVLPRGVHNHGILPFEQYQSLMASAKYFVGLGQPLESTAAVEALANACIFINPRFDKNQSRLLQHMNKPTSRLLESQVTYLTEEVGPPHVYTINISNPFEVSQMFAATKDIKVPSSYIPPVFTMNSFLQRIAITTQNQDLCVTALKRKIWPPVSALVPVYGQPNQSCSDACLSHGLMCEYSFFRDVNTAEVFSDKQLNITCPGEIKSMDGLLYPARLVFRALCALQPEPLLFSCTGRHPDIQRVCPCREFLPEQPSICKQCFR
;
A
#
# COMPACT_ATOMS: atom_id res chain seq x y z
N MET A 1 24.14 -13.17 -0.14
CA MET A 1 24.07 -12.17 0.95
C MET A 1 24.30 -10.80 0.35
N LEU A 2 23.37 -9.87 0.55
CA LEU A 2 23.41 -8.53 -0.05
C LEU A 2 23.96 -7.50 0.95
N GLN A 3 24.64 -6.47 0.44
CA GLN A 3 24.91 -5.22 1.14
C GLN A 3 23.71 -4.28 0.95
N VAL A 4 22.99 -3.99 2.02
CA VAL A 4 21.74 -3.24 1.97
C VAL A 4 21.89 -1.95 2.77
N LEU A 5 21.68 -0.81 2.13
CA LEU A 5 21.57 0.48 2.80
C LEU A 5 20.10 0.77 3.09
N VAL A 6 19.82 1.24 4.30
CA VAL A 6 18.50 1.68 4.72
C VAL A 6 18.62 3.14 5.18
N VAL A 7 17.88 4.03 4.52
CA VAL A 7 17.87 5.48 4.75
C VAL A 7 16.43 5.92 5.07
N PRO A 8 15.99 5.84 6.34
CA PRO A 8 14.65 6.28 6.70
C PRO A 8 14.60 7.81 6.77
N GLY A 9 13.97 8.45 5.79
CA GLY A 9 13.84 9.91 5.71
C GLY A 9 12.97 10.50 6.80
N VAL A 10 12.12 9.69 7.45
CA VAL A 10 11.39 10.06 8.67
C VAL A 10 12.32 10.56 9.80
N PHE A 11 13.59 10.12 9.85
CA PHE A 11 14.59 10.61 10.81
C PHE A 11 15.41 11.81 10.29
N ILE A 12 15.33 12.12 8.99
CA ILE A 12 15.96 13.30 8.37
C ILE A 12 15.10 14.53 8.61
N ALA A 13 13.79 14.40 8.44
CA ALA A 13 12.85 15.44 8.79
C ALA A 13 12.69 15.45 10.32
N THR A 14 13.39 16.38 10.98
CA THR A 14 13.54 16.49 12.44
C THR A 14 12.22 16.50 13.23
N ASP A 15 11.10 16.80 12.57
CA ASP A 15 9.80 17.00 13.19
C ASP A 15 8.96 15.71 13.32
N PHE A 16 9.39 14.57 12.76
CA PHE A 16 8.55 13.37 12.67
C PHE A 16 8.97 12.20 13.55
N ALA A 17 10.25 12.07 13.90
CA ALA A 17 10.77 10.88 14.57
C ALA A 17 11.79 11.16 15.69
N ASP A 18 11.78 12.36 16.28
CA ASP A 18 12.50 12.56 17.54
C ASP A 18 11.83 11.76 18.67
N ALA A 19 12.62 11.44 19.71
CA ALA A 19 12.14 10.57 20.80
C ALA A 19 10.91 11.15 21.51
N ALA A 20 10.81 12.48 21.59
CA ALA A 20 9.67 13.18 22.18
C ALA A 20 8.38 13.02 21.36
N THR A 21 8.47 13.16 20.03
CA THR A 21 7.33 12.97 19.12
C THR A 21 6.88 11.52 19.08
N ILE A 22 7.80 10.56 19.07
CA ILE A 22 7.48 9.14 19.14
C ILE A 22 6.74 8.82 20.45
N SER A 23 7.27 9.28 21.58
CA SER A 23 6.70 9.05 22.91
C SER A 23 5.35 9.76 23.14
N SER A 24 5.03 10.79 22.35
CA SER A 24 3.76 11.54 22.39
C SER A 24 2.81 11.17 21.24
N GLY A 25 3.02 10.00 20.63
CA GLY A 25 2.11 9.45 19.63
C GLY A 25 2.34 10.01 18.22
N GLY A 26 3.59 10.04 17.75
CA GLY A 26 4.00 10.36 16.37
C GLY A 26 3.49 9.38 15.30
N PRO A 27 3.98 9.45 14.05
CA PRO A 27 3.56 8.59 12.94
C PRO A 27 4.11 7.16 13.10
N LEU A 28 3.57 6.41 14.07
CA LEU A 28 4.07 5.09 14.44
C LEU A 28 3.91 4.03 13.34
N GLY A 29 2.93 4.18 12.44
CA GLY A 29 2.70 3.22 11.35
C GLY A 29 3.90 3.12 10.39
N ASP A 30 4.49 4.25 10.01
CA ASP A 30 5.67 4.27 9.15
C ASP A 30 6.89 3.64 9.86
N LEU A 31 7.02 3.88 11.17
CA LEU A 31 8.09 3.30 11.99
C LEU A 31 7.95 1.78 12.14
N VAL A 32 6.71 1.26 12.25
CA VAL A 32 6.44 -0.18 12.26
C VAL A 32 6.93 -0.82 10.96
N GLN A 33 6.58 -0.23 9.81
CA GLN A 33 7.03 -0.76 8.51
C GLN A 33 8.55 -0.76 8.38
N TRP A 34 9.22 0.30 8.82
CA TRP A 34 10.68 0.36 8.84
C TRP A 34 11.30 -0.71 9.74
N ALA A 35 10.79 -0.86 10.97
CA ALA A 35 11.27 -1.87 11.91
C ALA A 35 11.13 -3.28 11.33
N ASP A 36 9.97 -3.63 10.79
CA ASP A 36 9.71 -4.94 10.21
C ASP A 36 10.62 -5.23 9.01
N LEU A 37 10.81 -4.25 8.12
CA LEU A 37 11.72 -4.38 6.98
C LEU A 37 13.16 -4.62 7.44
N ILE A 38 13.68 -3.82 8.38
CA ILE A 38 15.04 -3.94 8.89
C ILE A 38 15.23 -5.31 9.55
N SER A 39 14.28 -5.72 10.41
CA SER A 39 14.29 -7.03 11.06
C SER A 39 14.27 -8.18 10.06
N ALA A 40 13.42 -8.11 9.03
CA ALA A 40 13.35 -9.15 8.00
C ALA A 40 14.66 -9.24 7.20
N LEU A 41 15.23 -8.12 6.78
CA LEU A 41 16.52 -8.08 6.07
C LEU A 41 17.64 -8.70 6.92
N HIS A 42 17.67 -8.39 8.22
CA HIS A 42 18.64 -8.94 9.17
C HIS A 42 18.46 -10.45 9.36
N VAL A 43 17.23 -10.91 9.59
CA VAL A 43 16.90 -12.34 9.78
C VAL A 43 17.22 -13.17 8.51
N LEU A 44 17.04 -12.59 7.32
CA LEU A 44 17.44 -13.20 6.05
C LEU A 44 18.96 -13.20 5.82
N GLY A 45 19.73 -12.68 6.78
CA GLY A 45 21.18 -12.68 6.78
C GLY A 45 21.80 -11.64 5.86
N HIS A 46 21.09 -10.60 5.44
CA HIS A 46 21.70 -9.50 4.69
C HIS A 46 22.56 -8.60 5.60
N ASN A 47 23.58 -7.94 5.01
CA ASN A 47 24.37 -6.95 5.74
C ASN A 47 23.66 -5.59 5.66
N VAL A 48 22.96 -5.22 6.72
CA VAL A 48 22.15 -3.99 6.76
C VAL A 48 22.95 -2.86 7.36
N THR A 49 23.14 -1.79 6.60
CA THR A 49 23.68 -0.51 7.06
C THR A 49 22.53 0.49 7.21
N LEU A 50 22.36 1.02 8.41
CA LEU A 50 21.41 2.08 8.72
C LEU A 50 22.15 3.42 8.73
N GLU A 51 21.76 4.34 7.86
CA GLU A 51 22.34 5.68 7.82
C GLU A 51 21.31 6.67 7.29
N TRP A 52 21.10 7.77 8.01
CA TRP A 52 20.16 8.83 7.65
C TRP A 52 20.77 10.23 7.81
N ASP A 53 22.04 10.36 8.22
CA ASP A 53 22.73 11.63 8.11
C ASP A 53 23.01 11.93 6.62
N VAL A 54 22.42 13.03 6.11
CA VAL A 54 22.56 13.49 4.72
C VAL A 54 24.02 13.66 4.32
N LEU A 55 24.90 14.01 5.26
CA LEU A 55 26.32 14.18 5.02
C LEU A 55 27.10 12.85 4.98
N ARG A 56 26.48 11.74 5.40
CA ARG A 56 27.14 10.42 5.54
C ARG A 56 26.59 9.37 4.60
N TYR A 57 25.27 9.29 4.39
CA TYR A 57 24.71 8.25 3.53
C TYR A 57 25.29 8.32 2.11
N ASP A 58 25.63 9.54 1.68
CA ASP A 58 26.21 9.86 0.38
C ASP A 58 27.43 8.96 0.08
N LYS A 59 28.28 8.74 1.09
CA LYS A 59 29.47 7.89 0.95
C LYS A 59 29.14 6.46 0.54
N TYR A 60 28.00 5.93 0.97
CA TYR A 60 27.55 4.58 0.59
C TYR A 60 26.89 4.53 -0.80
N LEU A 61 26.42 5.68 -1.30
CA LEU A 61 25.83 5.81 -2.63
C LEU A 61 26.89 5.96 -3.74
N TRP A 62 28.06 6.53 -3.44
CA TRP A 62 29.09 6.87 -4.43
C TRP A 62 30.27 5.89 -4.55
N THR A 63 30.36 4.86 -3.70
CA THR A 63 31.53 3.97 -3.65
C THR A 63 31.55 2.95 -4.80
N GLY A 64 31.86 3.43 -5.99
CA GLY A 64 32.49 2.63 -7.03
C GLY A 64 33.85 3.24 -7.34
N ILE A 65 34.93 2.77 -6.71
CA ILE A 65 36.28 3.11 -7.16
C ILE A 65 36.45 2.53 -8.57
N PRO A 66 36.88 3.32 -9.58
CA PRO A 66 37.20 2.78 -10.90
C PRO A 66 38.22 1.65 -10.77
N GLY A 67 37.85 0.43 -11.20
CA GLY A 67 38.72 -0.76 -11.15
C GLY A 67 38.47 -1.71 -9.97
N CYS A 68 37.57 -1.40 -9.03
CA CYS A 68 37.24 -2.29 -7.91
C CYS A 68 35.80 -2.82 -7.99
N PRO A 69 35.57 -4.14 -8.14
CA PRO A 69 34.24 -4.68 -8.50
C PRO A 69 33.21 -4.75 -7.35
N ARG A 70 33.57 -4.47 -6.09
CA ARG A 70 32.68 -4.65 -4.93
C ARG A 70 32.84 -3.57 -3.84
N THR A 71 32.45 -2.33 -4.11
CA THR A 71 32.43 -1.29 -3.06
C THR A 71 31.09 -0.59 -2.87
N GLY A 72 30.04 -0.95 -3.61
CA GLY A 72 28.72 -0.29 -3.54
C GLY A 72 27.63 -1.17 -2.92
N MET A 73 26.58 -0.52 -2.42
CA MET A 73 25.38 -1.19 -1.89
C MET A 73 24.61 -1.90 -3.02
N ASP A 74 24.16 -3.12 -2.76
CA ASP A 74 23.38 -3.92 -3.71
C ASP A 74 21.94 -3.40 -3.83
N LEU A 75 21.34 -3.04 -2.68
CA LEU A 75 20.01 -2.45 -2.58
C LEU A 75 20.02 -1.25 -1.63
N VAL A 76 19.14 -0.28 -1.91
CA VAL A 76 18.90 0.88 -1.05
C VAL A 76 17.41 0.96 -0.76
N PHE A 77 17.01 0.86 0.50
CA PHE A 77 15.65 1.16 0.93
C PHE A 77 15.61 2.58 1.49
N THR A 78 14.65 3.38 1.02
CA THR A 78 14.47 4.77 1.42
C THR A 78 12.97 5.11 1.40
N ASP A 79 12.59 6.30 1.82
CA ASP A 79 11.26 6.87 1.57
C ASP A 79 11.36 8.08 0.63
N ILE A 80 10.22 8.68 0.27
CA ILE A 80 10.20 9.84 -0.63
C ILE A 80 10.94 11.05 -0.01
N ILE A 81 10.91 11.20 1.31
CA ILE A 81 11.54 12.34 2.00
C ILE A 81 13.06 12.29 1.80
N ALA A 82 13.68 11.16 2.13
CA ALA A 82 15.12 10.95 1.93
C ALA A 82 15.49 10.87 0.45
N LEU A 83 14.66 10.26 -0.41
CA LEU A 83 14.94 10.19 -1.84
C LEU A 83 15.15 11.59 -2.47
N LYS A 84 14.39 12.59 -2.02
CA LYS A 84 14.51 13.98 -2.52
C LYS A 84 15.82 14.66 -2.12
N THR A 85 16.51 14.15 -1.10
CA THR A 85 17.84 14.64 -0.71
C THR A 85 18.98 13.91 -1.43
N PHE A 86 18.67 12.88 -2.25
CA PHE A 86 19.71 12.15 -2.98
C PHE A 86 20.24 12.98 -4.15
N PRO A 87 21.57 12.95 -4.41
CA PRO A 87 22.13 13.66 -5.56
C PRO A 87 21.58 13.12 -6.89
N ASN A 88 21.32 14.02 -7.84
CA ASN A 88 20.77 13.68 -9.15
C ASN A 88 21.59 12.62 -9.91
N ASP A 89 22.92 12.66 -9.81
CA ASP A 89 23.76 11.70 -10.52
C ASP A 89 23.74 10.31 -9.88
N VAL A 90 23.50 10.21 -8.56
CA VAL A 90 23.18 8.93 -7.91
C VAL A 90 21.86 8.39 -8.45
N LEU A 91 20.82 9.22 -8.51
CA LEU A 91 19.52 8.81 -9.04
C LEU A 91 19.66 8.32 -10.49
N LYS A 92 20.40 9.02 -11.35
CA LYS A 92 20.63 8.58 -12.74
C LYS A 92 21.38 7.25 -12.85
N LYS A 93 22.40 7.04 -12.01
CA LYS A 93 23.31 5.89 -12.13
C LYS A 93 22.84 4.65 -11.37
N HIS A 94 22.14 4.86 -10.26
CA HIS A 94 21.84 3.84 -9.27
C HIS A 94 20.34 3.69 -8.96
N SER A 95 19.45 4.43 -9.64
CA SER A 95 17.99 4.36 -9.39
C SER A 95 17.48 2.92 -9.34
N CYS A 96 17.91 2.03 -10.24
CA CYS A 96 17.47 0.64 -10.28
C CYS A 96 17.66 -0.16 -8.97
N ARG A 97 18.59 0.26 -8.09
CA ARG A 97 18.87 -0.38 -6.79
C ARG A 97 17.96 0.13 -5.67
N ILE A 98 17.25 1.22 -5.91
CA ILE A 98 16.47 1.92 -4.90
C ILE A 98 15.08 1.30 -4.79
N ARG A 99 14.60 1.12 -3.57
CA ARG A 99 13.21 0.80 -3.22
C ARG A 99 12.69 1.89 -2.30
N VAL A 100 11.52 2.42 -2.62
CA VAL A 100 10.98 3.64 -2.01
C VAL A 100 9.71 3.29 -1.27
N ILE A 101 9.73 3.38 0.06
CA ILE A 101 8.53 3.27 0.87
C ILE A 101 7.59 4.43 0.55
N ASP A 102 6.39 4.07 0.10
CA ASP A 102 5.32 4.99 -0.28
C ASP A 102 3.98 4.35 0.09
N ALA A 103 3.52 4.63 1.30
CA ALA A 103 2.40 3.94 1.92
C ALA A 103 1.15 3.85 1.02
N TYR A 104 0.81 4.95 0.33
CA TYR A 104 -0.40 5.07 -0.49
C TYR A 104 -0.19 4.71 -1.97
N GLY A 105 1.06 4.50 -2.37
CA GLY A 105 1.46 4.17 -3.73
C GLY A 105 1.46 5.34 -4.71
N THR A 106 2.09 5.07 -5.85
CA THR A 106 2.34 6.02 -6.92
C THR A 106 1.87 5.40 -8.24
N GLU A 107 0.95 6.07 -8.95
CA GLU A 107 0.49 5.63 -10.27
C GLU A 107 1.30 6.24 -11.41
N ALA A 108 1.33 5.55 -12.56
CA ALA A 108 2.09 5.91 -13.77
C ALA A 108 1.96 7.40 -14.17
N MET A 109 0.72 7.91 -14.17
CA MET A 109 0.38 9.26 -14.59
C MET A 109 0.97 10.38 -13.70
N TYR A 110 1.21 10.08 -12.42
CA TYR A 110 1.86 10.99 -11.47
C TYR A 110 3.37 10.81 -11.44
N ASN A 111 3.85 9.59 -11.67
CA ASN A 111 5.28 9.26 -11.69
C ASN A 111 6.01 9.86 -12.89
N HIS A 112 5.43 9.78 -14.09
CA HIS A 112 6.08 10.23 -15.31
C HIS A 112 6.16 11.77 -15.35
N PRO A 113 7.35 12.41 -15.32
CA PRO A 113 7.47 13.86 -15.13
C PRO A 113 6.78 14.71 -16.20
N LYS A 114 7.07 14.44 -17.49
CA LYS A 114 6.49 15.23 -18.61
C LYS A 114 4.99 14.98 -18.79
N TYR A 115 4.56 13.72 -18.73
CA TYR A 115 3.16 13.33 -18.85
C TYR A 115 2.30 13.93 -17.73
N SER A 116 2.77 13.85 -16.48
CA SER A 116 2.13 14.48 -15.31
C SER A 116 1.90 15.98 -15.53
N LEU A 117 2.94 16.72 -15.93
CA LEU A 117 2.85 18.16 -16.19
C LEU A 117 1.90 18.48 -17.34
N LYS A 118 2.02 17.77 -18.46
CA LYS A 118 1.21 17.99 -19.67
C LYS A 118 -0.29 17.80 -19.42
N HIS A 119 -0.67 16.85 -18.56
CA HIS A 119 -2.07 16.47 -18.33
C HIS A 119 -2.63 16.98 -16.99
N GLY A 120 -1.86 17.80 -16.25
CA GLY A 120 -2.34 18.42 -15.00
C GLY A 120 -2.44 17.46 -13.80
N TYR A 121 -1.72 16.34 -13.80
CA TYR A 121 -1.67 15.44 -12.65
C TYR A 121 -0.75 16.02 -11.57
N ASN A 122 -1.34 16.73 -10.62
CA ASN A 122 -0.62 17.48 -9.59
C ASN A 122 -0.26 16.60 -8.39
N SER A 123 1.03 16.36 -8.21
CA SER A 123 1.63 15.87 -6.97
C SER A 123 3.09 16.36 -6.92
N PRO A 124 3.31 17.65 -6.60
CA PRO A 124 4.61 18.29 -6.80
C PRO A 124 5.71 17.73 -5.87
N TYR A 125 5.33 17.33 -4.65
CA TYR A 125 6.26 16.77 -3.69
C TYR A 125 6.48 15.27 -3.91
N TYR A 126 5.40 14.49 -4.00
CA TYR A 126 5.48 13.02 -4.00
C TYR A 126 5.64 12.41 -5.41
N GLY A 127 5.12 13.06 -6.46
CA GLY A 127 5.19 12.56 -7.82
C GLY A 127 6.44 12.96 -8.59
N ARG A 128 6.40 12.71 -9.91
CA ARG A 128 7.40 13.10 -10.92
C ARG A 128 8.80 12.55 -10.63
N LEU A 129 8.87 11.36 -10.08
CA LEU A 129 10.13 10.70 -9.72
C LEU A 129 10.76 9.97 -10.92
N GLY A 130 9.97 9.58 -11.92
CA GLY A 130 10.47 8.93 -13.14
C GLY A 130 11.14 7.58 -12.89
N MET A 131 10.69 6.84 -11.86
CA MET A 131 11.24 5.54 -11.45
C MET A 131 10.40 4.39 -11.99
N ASP A 132 10.92 3.17 -12.06
CA ASP A 132 10.08 2.00 -12.36
C ASP A 132 9.04 1.84 -11.24
N LEU A 133 7.75 1.66 -11.60
CA LEU A 133 6.67 1.69 -10.62
C LEU A 133 6.77 0.59 -9.56
N ARG A 134 7.47 -0.51 -9.86
CA ARG A 134 7.73 -1.61 -8.91
C ARG A 134 8.68 -1.19 -7.79
N GLN A 135 9.38 -0.07 -7.93
CA GLN A 135 10.28 0.45 -6.90
C GLN A 135 9.52 1.05 -5.70
N PHE A 136 8.27 1.47 -5.90
CA PHE A 136 7.43 1.98 -4.82
C PHE A 136 6.88 0.81 -4.00
N LEU A 137 6.99 0.93 -2.68
CA LEU A 137 6.67 -0.10 -1.69
C LEU A 137 5.46 0.36 -0.87
N THR A 138 4.30 -0.28 -1.06
CA THR A 138 3.04 0.14 -0.45
C THR A 138 2.75 -0.51 0.89
N PHE A 139 1.88 0.13 1.68
CA PHE A 139 1.49 -0.36 3.01
C PHE A 139 0.41 -1.44 2.95
N TYR A 140 -0.49 -1.32 1.98
CA TYR A 140 -1.53 -2.31 1.64
C TYR A 140 -1.41 -2.67 0.15
N PRO A 141 -1.93 -3.84 -0.29
CA PRO A 141 -1.82 -4.29 -1.68
C PRO A 141 -2.84 -3.60 -2.61
N HIS A 142 -2.93 -2.27 -2.58
CA HIS A 142 -3.97 -1.49 -3.29
C HIS A 142 -3.51 -0.90 -4.64
N THR A 143 -2.20 -0.88 -4.94
CA THR A 143 -1.68 -0.31 -6.18
C THR A 143 -0.91 -1.39 -6.95
N PRO A 144 -1.53 -2.05 -7.95
CA PRO A 144 -0.98 -3.25 -8.60
C PRO A 144 0.29 -2.99 -9.43
N GLU A 145 0.57 -1.74 -9.77
CA GLU A 145 1.79 -1.32 -10.46
C GLU A 145 2.99 -1.21 -9.52
N ASN A 146 2.73 -1.08 -8.22
CA ASN A 146 3.74 -0.98 -7.18
C ASN A 146 4.00 -2.33 -6.53
N SER A 147 5.10 -2.44 -5.79
CA SER A 147 5.36 -3.63 -4.98
C SER A 147 4.67 -3.49 -3.62
N PHE A 148 3.96 -4.52 -3.20
CA PHE A 148 3.41 -4.56 -1.84
C PHE A 148 4.52 -4.92 -0.84
N LEU A 149 4.78 -4.04 0.14
CA LEU A 149 5.70 -4.32 1.24
C LEU A 149 4.95 -4.83 2.46
N GLY A 150 3.89 -4.12 2.87
CA GLY A 150 3.11 -4.47 4.05
C GLY A 150 3.85 -4.23 5.36
N PHE A 151 3.43 -4.93 6.40
CA PHE A 151 3.97 -4.91 7.76
C PHE A 151 3.60 -6.23 8.45
N VAL A 152 4.07 -6.44 9.67
CA VAL A 152 3.80 -7.60 10.49
C VAL A 152 2.84 -7.23 11.60
N VAL A 153 1.79 -8.04 11.78
CA VAL A 153 0.97 -8.04 12.99
C VAL A 153 1.19 -9.36 13.71
N SER A 154 1.47 -9.27 15.01
CA SER A 154 1.66 -10.44 15.87
C SER A 154 0.39 -10.70 16.67
N ARG A 155 0.19 -11.97 17.05
CA ARG A 155 -0.88 -12.31 18.00
C ARG A 155 -0.55 -11.74 19.38
N PRO A 156 -1.57 -11.36 20.17
CA PRO A 156 -1.36 -10.93 21.55
C PRO A 156 -0.69 -12.05 22.36
N MET A 157 0.24 -11.71 23.25
CA MET A 157 0.97 -12.69 24.06
C MET A 157 0.10 -13.38 25.13
N ASN A 158 -1.07 -12.82 25.46
CA ASN A 158 -1.99 -13.32 26.49
C ASN A 158 -3.37 -13.63 25.89
N ASP A 159 -3.62 -14.90 25.56
CA ASP A 159 -4.94 -15.41 25.13
C ASP A 159 -6.00 -15.41 26.26
N SER A 160 -5.66 -14.96 27.47
CA SER A 160 -6.48 -15.12 28.68
C SER A 160 -7.34 -13.91 29.06
N LEU A 161 -7.39 -12.86 28.24
CA LEU A 161 -8.21 -11.69 28.54
C LEU A 161 -9.67 -11.93 28.12
N LYS A 162 -10.58 -11.88 29.10
CA LYS A 162 -12.03 -11.91 28.86
C LYS A 162 -12.42 -10.59 28.18
N VAL A 163 -12.68 -10.63 26.88
CA VAL A 163 -13.23 -9.49 26.14
C VAL A 163 -14.56 -9.07 26.77
N GLN A 164 -14.69 -7.79 27.13
CA GLN A 164 -15.93 -7.26 27.70
C GLN A 164 -16.91 -6.92 26.58
N SER A 165 -18.16 -7.34 26.72
CA SER A 165 -19.17 -7.25 25.66
C SER A 165 -19.65 -5.82 25.30
N ASN A 166 -19.17 -4.79 26.00
CA ASN A 166 -19.66 -3.41 25.90
C ASN A 166 -18.56 -2.33 25.82
N ILE A 167 -17.28 -2.70 25.80
CA ILE A 167 -16.18 -1.73 25.67
C ILE A 167 -15.94 -1.37 24.19
N VAL A 168 -15.84 -0.07 23.94
CA VAL A 168 -15.43 0.54 22.67
C VAL A 168 -14.09 1.24 22.87
N LEU A 169 -13.12 0.96 22.01
CA LEU A 169 -11.88 1.72 21.91
C LEU A 169 -11.89 2.57 20.63
N LEU A 170 -11.74 3.88 20.76
CA LEU A 170 -11.71 4.81 19.62
C LEU A 170 -10.35 4.77 18.90
N TYR A 171 -10.40 4.69 17.57
CA TYR A 171 -9.23 4.77 16.71
C TYR A 171 -8.90 6.24 16.39
N GLY A 172 -8.18 6.88 17.31
CA GLY A 172 -7.69 8.24 17.12
C GLY A 172 -6.93 8.73 18.34
N LYS A 173 -5.75 9.34 18.11
CA LYS A 173 -4.89 9.86 19.18
C LYS A 173 -4.58 11.36 19.11
N LYS A 174 -4.88 12.00 17.98
CA LYS A 174 -4.66 13.44 17.79
C LYS A 174 -5.98 14.18 17.80
N ALA A 175 -6.02 15.35 18.43
CA ALA A 175 -7.17 16.24 18.48
C ALA A 175 -7.97 16.34 17.15
N LYS A 176 -7.26 16.52 16.03
CA LYS A 176 -7.83 16.64 14.67
C LYS A 176 -8.70 15.46 14.23
N TYR A 177 -8.48 14.24 14.75
CA TYR A 177 -9.26 13.05 14.36
C TYR A 177 -10.65 13.05 14.98
N PHE A 178 -10.90 13.89 15.99
CA PHE A 178 -12.19 14.00 16.67
C PHE A 178 -13.05 15.13 16.11
N GLU A 179 -12.52 15.94 15.19
CA GLU A 179 -13.26 17.02 14.54
C GLU A 179 -14.38 16.47 13.65
N GLY A 180 -15.59 17.04 13.74
CA GLY A 180 -16.75 16.61 12.94
C GLY A 180 -17.43 15.30 13.38
N VAL A 181 -16.77 14.44 14.17
CA VAL A 181 -17.29 13.10 14.55
C VAL A 181 -17.80 13.00 16.00
N LYS A 182 -17.79 14.10 16.76
CA LYS A 182 -18.31 14.14 18.14
C LYS A 182 -19.76 13.67 18.31
N PRO A 183 -20.70 13.93 17.38
CA PRO A 183 -22.07 13.40 17.48
C PRO A 183 -22.10 11.87 17.45
N PHE A 184 -21.31 11.25 16.57
CA PHE A 184 -21.18 9.79 16.47
C PHE A 184 -20.63 9.19 17.78
N ILE A 185 -19.61 9.81 18.37
CA ILE A 185 -19.03 9.37 19.65
C ILE A 185 -20.05 9.51 20.79
N SER A 186 -20.74 10.65 20.86
CA SER A 186 -21.80 10.90 21.86
C SER A 186 -22.92 9.87 21.77
N GLN A 187 -23.28 9.46 20.55
CA GLN A 187 -24.31 8.45 20.32
C GLN A 187 -23.91 7.10 20.93
N MET A 188 -22.64 6.67 20.82
CA MET A 188 -22.18 5.42 21.45
C MET A 188 -22.34 5.44 22.96
N VAL A 189 -22.01 6.57 23.61
CA VAL A 189 -22.23 6.75 25.06
C VAL A 189 -23.71 6.68 25.40
N GLN A 190 -24.59 7.31 24.61
CA GLN A 190 -26.04 7.27 24.79
C GLN A 190 -26.65 5.87 24.62
N LEU A 191 -26.02 5.02 23.79
CA LEU A 191 -26.38 3.60 23.63
C LEU A 191 -25.92 2.73 24.82
N GLY A 192 -25.25 3.31 25.82
CA GLY A 192 -24.78 2.61 27.02
C GLY A 192 -23.47 1.84 26.83
N LEU A 193 -22.70 2.17 25.80
CA LEU A 193 -21.36 1.61 25.58
C LEU A 193 -20.33 2.33 26.45
N GLU A 194 -19.35 1.57 26.96
CA GLU A 194 -18.21 2.15 27.68
C GLU A 194 -17.17 2.59 26.64
N VAL A 195 -17.04 3.91 26.42
CA VAL A 195 -16.22 4.46 25.33
C VAL A 195 -14.88 4.93 25.86
N HIS A 196 -13.80 4.32 25.37
CA HIS A 196 -12.41 4.59 25.74
C HIS A 196 -11.67 5.28 24.59
N ALA A 197 -10.76 6.20 24.93
CA ALA A 197 -9.90 6.88 23.97
C ALA A 197 -8.44 6.91 24.47
N THR A 198 -7.52 7.12 23.53
CA THR A 198 -6.10 7.37 23.81
C THR A 198 -5.66 8.67 23.12
N SER A 199 -6.39 9.76 23.42
CA SER A 199 -6.20 11.09 22.83
C SER A 199 -5.09 11.85 23.56
N ASP A 200 -4.28 12.61 22.81
CA ASP A 200 -3.33 13.57 23.36
C ASP A 200 -3.99 14.84 23.93
N ASN A 201 -5.30 14.99 23.73
CA ASN A 201 -6.05 16.14 24.20
C ASN A 201 -7.44 15.71 24.70
N ASP A 202 -7.72 15.94 25.99
CA ASP A 202 -9.02 15.65 26.61
C ASP A 202 -10.14 16.58 26.13
N THR A 203 -9.81 17.83 25.82
CA THR A 203 -10.81 18.88 25.56
C THR A 203 -11.62 18.63 24.27
N VAL A 204 -11.12 17.78 23.39
CA VAL A 204 -11.82 17.42 22.15
C VAL A 204 -12.85 16.32 22.34
N LEU A 205 -12.80 15.58 23.46
CA LEU A 205 -13.64 14.40 23.67
C LEU A 205 -15.03 14.78 24.23
N PRO A 206 -16.11 14.13 23.76
CA PRO A 206 -17.43 14.29 24.37
C PRO A 206 -17.46 13.83 25.83
N ARG A 207 -18.44 14.35 26.59
CA ARG A 207 -18.67 13.93 27.98
C ARG A 207 -19.02 12.43 28.04
N GLY A 208 -18.43 11.73 29.00
CA GLY A 208 -18.64 10.29 29.20
C GLY A 208 -17.63 9.40 28.49
N VAL A 209 -16.69 9.95 27.73
CA VAL A 209 -15.55 9.21 27.18
C VAL A 209 -14.45 9.10 28.23
N HIS A 210 -13.92 7.88 28.41
CA HIS A 210 -12.79 7.58 29.30
C HIS A 210 -11.48 7.73 28.51
N ASN A 211 -10.80 8.87 28.65
CA ASN A 211 -9.49 9.03 28.02
C ASN A 211 -8.38 8.45 28.88
N HIS A 212 -7.48 7.69 28.26
CA HIS A 212 -6.30 7.09 28.90
C HIS A 212 -5.01 7.85 28.57
N GLY A 213 -5.11 8.94 27.79
CA GLY A 213 -3.94 9.64 27.27
C GLY A 213 -3.17 8.81 26.25
N ILE A 214 -1.94 9.22 25.94
CA ILE A 214 -1.04 8.43 25.11
C ILE A 214 -0.46 7.30 25.96
N LEU A 215 -0.76 6.05 25.56
CA LEU A 215 -0.32 4.85 26.27
C LEU A 215 0.95 4.25 25.66
N PRO A 216 1.84 3.65 26.48
CA PRO A 216 2.86 2.71 25.99
C PRO A 216 2.24 1.53 25.25
N PHE A 217 2.99 0.92 24.33
CA PHE A 217 2.50 -0.14 23.45
C PHE A 217 1.83 -1.31 24.20
N GLU A 218 2.45 -1.83 25.27
CA GLU A 218 1.91 -2.95 26.05
C GLU A 218 0.56 -2.61 26.72
N GLN A 219 0.42 -1.38 27.22
CA GLN A 219 -0.83 -0.91 27.85
C GLN A 219 -1.91 -0.68 26.79
N TYR A 220 -1.54 -0.13 25.63
CA TYR A 220 -2.43 0.04 24.49
C TYR A 220 -2.96 -1.30 23.98
N GLN A 221 -2.10 -2.30 23.81
CA GLN A 221 -2.49 -3.66 23.42
C GLN A 221 -3.38 -4.30 24.49
N SER A 222 -3.09 -4.11 25.77
CA SER A 222 -3.94 -4.63 26.86
C SER A 222 -5.33 -3.99 26.89
N LEU A 223 -5.43 -2.68 26.62
CA LEU A 223 -6.69 -1.97 26.49
C LEU A 223 -7.46 -2.42 25.24
N MET A 224 -6.78 -2.63 24.12
CA MET A 224 -7.39 -3.13 22.89
C MET A 224 -7.93 -4.56 23.10
N ALA A 225 -7.16 -5.45 23.72
CA ALA A 225 -7.56 -6.82 24.03
C ALA A 225 -8.77 -6.93 24.98
N SER A 226 -9.07 -5.89 25.77
CA SER A 226 -10.26 -5.85 26.62
C SER A 226 -11.51 -5.35 25.88
N ALA A 227 -11.33 -4.65 24.75
CA ALA A 227 -12.39 -4.04 23.97
C ALA A 227 -13.10 -5.02 23.04
N LYS A 228 -14.43 -4.93 22.95
CA LYS A 228 -15.19 -5.65 21.92
C LYS A 228 -15.13 -4.94 20.57
N TYR A 229 -15.20 -3.62 20.58
CA TYR A 229 -15.21 -2.82 19.36
C TYR A 229 -13.98 -1.93 19.28
N PHE A 230 -13.33 -1.92 18.12
CA PHE A 230 -12.38 -0.89 17.75
C PHE A 230 -13.05 0.00 16.71
N VAL A 231 -13.18 1.30 16.98
CA VAL A 231 -14.06 2.18 16.21
C VAL A 231 -13.26 3.23 15.45
N GLY A 232 -13.27 3.13 14.13
CA GLY A 232 -12.73 4.12 13.22
C GLY A 232 -13.46 5.47 13.29
N LEU A 233 -12.70 6.56 13.12
CA LEU A 233 -13.20 7.94 13.08
C LEU A 233 -13.08 8.58 11.68
N GLY A 234 -12.61 7.82 10.69
CA GLY A 234 -12.34 8.26 9.32
C GLY A 234 -10.90 8.67 9.08
N GLN A 235 -10.13 8.94 10.14
CA GLN A 235 -8.68 9.12 10.09
C GLN A 235 -8.02 8.58 11.37
N PRO A 236 -6.74 8.15 11.32
CA PRO A 236 -5.86 8.10 10.15
C PRO A 236 -6.28 7.04 9.13
N LEU A 237 -5.88 7.23 7.87
CA LEU A 237 -6.21 6.35 6.75
C LEU A 237 -5.23 5.18 6.69
N GLU A 238 -5.75 3.98 6.35
CA GLU A 238 -4.96 2.79 5.99
C GLU A 238 -3.68 2.60 6.83
N SER A 239 -3.83 2.51 8.14
CA SER A 239 -2.72 2.32 9.09
C SER A 239 -2.84 0.98 9.84
N THR A 240 -1.86 0.60 10.66
CA THR A 240 -1.73 -0.76 11.23
C THR A 240 -2.78 -1.09 12.28
N ALA A 241 -3.23 -0.10 13.05
CA ALA A 241 -4.02 -0.30 14.26
C ALA A 241 -5.34 -1.06 14.01
N ALA A 242 -5.96 -0.89 12.83
CA ALA A 242 -7.17 -1.64 12.49
C ALA A 242 -6.88 -3.15 12.33
N VAL A 243 -5.74 -3.53 11.79
CA VAL A 243 -5.32 -4.94 11.67
C VAL A 243 -4.91 -5.49 13.04
N GLU A 244 -4.22 -4.70 13.85
CA GLU A 244 -3.91 -5.04 15.26
C GLU A 244 -5.19 -5.29 16.08
N ALA A 245 -6.26 -4.52 15.83
CA ALA A 245 -7.54 -4.73 16.48
C ALA A 245 -8.17 -6.08 16.13
N LEU A 246 -8.11 -6.51 14.86
CA LEU A 246 -8.57 -7.85 14.47
C LEU A 246 -7.73 -8.95 15.12
N ALA A 247 -6.41 -8.73 15.25
CA ALA A 247 -5.52 -9.65 15.96
C ALA A 247 -5.86 -9.76 17.45
N ASN A 248 -6.36 -8.68 18.05
CA ASN A 248 -6.90 -8.64 19.42
C ASN A 248 -8.37 -9.06 19.50
N ALA A 249 -8.91 -9.69 18.45
CA ALA A 249 -10.28 -10.16 18.36
C ALA A 249 -11.35 -9.04 18.36
N CYS A 250 -10.99 -7.76 18.30
CA CYS A 250 -11.99 -6.70 18.23
C CYS A 250 -12.79 -6.77 16.92
N ILE A 251 -14.07 -6.42 16.99
CA ILE A 251 -14.87 -6.06 15.82
C ILE A 251 -14.45 -4.64 15.41
N PHE A 252 -13.92 -4.48 14.20
CA PHE A 252 -13.56 -3.17 13.66
C PHE A 252 -14.76 -2.50 12.98
N ILE A 253 -15.14 -1.32 13.48
CA ILE A 253 -16.15 -0.47 12.84
C ILE A 253 -15.43 0.49 11.90
N ASN A 254 -15.58 0.27 10.60
CA ASN A 254 -14.85 0.96 9.54
C ASN A 254 -15.74 2.05 8.91
N PRO A 255 -15.42 3.34 9.05
CA PRO A 255 -16.21 4.39 8.44
C PRO A 255 -16.21 4.30 6.90
N ARG A 256 -17.41 4.17 6.31
CA ARG A 256 -17.66 4.28 4.88
C ARG A 256 -17.54 5.74 4.46
N PHE A 257 -16.87 5.98 3.34
CA PHE A 257 -16.65 7.31 2.81
C PHE A 257 -17.69 7.70 1.76
N ASP A 258 -18.09 8.96 1.81
CA ASP A 258 -18.84 9.59 0.74
C ASP A 258 -17.92 9.99 -0.43
N LYS A 259 -18.52 10.59 -1.47
CA LYS A 259 -17.80 11.03 -2.66
C LYS A 259 -16.65 12.01 -2.38
N ASN A 260 -16.77 12.88 -1.37
CA ASN A 260 -15.73 13.85 -1.02
C ASN A 260 -14.63 13.20 -0.20
N GLN A 261 -14.99 12.40 0.82
CA GLN A 261 -14.05 11.67 1.66
C GLN A 261 -13.25 10.64 0.87
N SER A 262 -13.85 10.03 -0.16
CA SER A 262 -13.13 9.10 -1.03
C SER A 262 -11.93 9.73 -1.76
N ARG A 263 -11.88 11.07 -1.85
CA ARG A 263 -10.83 11.83 -2.51
C ARG A 263 -9.74 12.39 -1.57
N LEU A 264 -9.71 11.94 -0.32
CA LEU A 264 -8.76 12.43 0.68
C LEU A 264 -7.30 12.31 0.23
N LEU A 265 -6.92 11.24 -0.48
CA LEU A 265 -5.56 11.09 -1.00
C LEU A 265 -5.18 12.21 -1.97
N GLN A 266 -6.10 12.63 -2.85
CA GLN A 266 -5.86 13.73 -3.79
C GLN A 266 -5.81 15.07 -3.07
N HIS A 267 -6.65 15.29 -2.05
CA HIS A 267 -6.58 16.49 -1.21
C HIS A 267 -5.25 16.58 -0.44
N MET A 268 -4.65 15.43 -0.08
CA MET A 268 -3.31 15.34 0.49
C MET A 268 -2.18 15.40 -0.56
N ASN A 269 -2.50 15.66 -1.83
CA ASN A 269 -1.57 15.69 -2.96
C ASN A 269 -0.78 14.39 -3.16
N LYS A 270 -1.31 13.24 -2.74
CA LYS A 270 -0.67 11.94 -2.96
C LYS A 270 -0.67 11.60 -4.46
N PRO A 271 0.35 10.87 -4.96
CA PRO A 271 0.56 10.64 -6.39
C PRO A 271 -0.33 9.50 -6.93
N THR A 272 -1.62 9.54 -6.62
CA THR A 272 -2.61 8.51 -6.98
C THR A 272 -4.00 9.11 -7.15
N SER A 273 -4.76 8.60 -8.12
CA SER A 273 -6.18 8.82 -8.36
C SER A 273 -7.07 7.77 -7.68
N ARG A 274 -6.49 6.84 -6.92
CA ARG A 274 -7.23 5.83 -6.15
C ARG A 274 -8.22 6.50 -5.20
N LEU A 275 -9.45 5.99 -5.20
CA LEU A 275 -10.50 6.41 -4.31
C LEU A 275 -10.56 5.46 -3.11
N LEU A 276 -10.79 6.01 -1.92
CA LEU A 276 -10.99 5.23 -0.70
C LEU A 276 -12.48 5.02 -0.45
N GLU A 277 -12.93 3.78 -0.38
CA GLU A 277 -14.33 3.47 -0.05
C GLU A 277 -14.61 3.55 1.45
N SER A 278 -13.55 3.44 2.27
CA SER A 278 -13.62 3.48 3.73
C SER A 278 -12.29 3.89 4.35
N GLN A 279 -12.24 4.06 5.68
CA GLN A 279 -11.01 4.41 6.40
C GLN A 279 -9.87 3.42 6.17
N VAL A 280 -10.18 2.12 6.09
CA VAL A 280 -9.24 1.06 5.68
C VAL A 280 -9.90 0.22 4.60
N THR A 281 -9.67 0.57 3.32
CA THR A 281 -10.37 -0.04 2.18
C THR A 281 -10.08 -1.54 2.04
N TYR A 282 -8.83 -1.95 2.21
CA TYR A 282 -8.43 -3.36 2.20
C TYR A 282 -9.28 -4.24 3.14
N LEU A 283 -9.59 -3.75 4.34
CA LEU A 283 -10.37 -4.53 5.32
C LEU A 283 -11.86 -4.63 4.96
N THR A 284 -12.38 -3.68 4.19
CA THR A 284 -13.74 -3.77 3.61
C THR A 284 -13.79 -4.84 2.52
N GLU A 285 -12.78 -4.86 1.63
CA GLU A 285 -12.75 -5.72 0.45
C GLU A 285 -12.37 -7.18 0.77
N GLU A 286 -11.36 -7.38 1.63
CA GLU A 286 -10.71 -8.69 1.81
C GLU A 286 -11.08 -9.39 3.13
N VAL A 287 -11.78 -8.70 4.04
CA VAL A 287 -12.12 -9.26 5.35
C VAL A 287 -13.63 -9.21 5.62
N GLY A 288 -14.20 -8.00 5.71
CA GLY A 288 -15.63 -7.83 5.95
C GLY A 288 -16.17 -8.48 7.24
N PRO A 289 -17.50 -8.60 7.37
CA PRO A 289 -18.13 -9.22 8.54
C PRO A 289 -17.73 -10.70 8.71
N PRO A 290 -17.63 -11.22 9.95
CA PRO A 290 -18.01 -10.56 11.21
C PRO A 290 -16.89 -9.73 11.86
N HIS A 291 -15.72 -9.64 11.25
CA HIS A 291 -14.56 -8.94 11.83
C HIS A 291 -14.61 -7.44 11.56
N VAL A 292 -15.15 -7.03 10.41
CA VAL A 292 -15.17 -5.65 9.93
C VAL A 292 -16.58 -5.27 9.51
N TYR A 293 -17.12 -4.20 10.09
CA TYR A 293 -18.40 -3.63 9.68
C TYR A 293 -18.19 -2.24 9.10
N THR A 294 -18.43 -2.11 7.80
CA THR A 294 -18.27 -0.85 7.07
C THR A 294 -19.58 -0.08 7.04
N ILE A 295 -19.67 1.05 7.77
CA ILE A 295 -20.91 1.79 7.97
C ILE A 295 -20.74 3.30 7.72
N ASN A 296 -21.83 3.97 7.33
CA ASN A 296 -21.85 5.44 7.35
C ASN A 296 -22.05 5.94 8.80
N ILE A 297 -20.96 6.37 9.43
CA ILE A 297 -20.96 6.87 10.81
C ILE A 297 -21.72 8.19 11.01
N SER A 298 -22.03 8.91 9.92
CA SER A 298 -22.86 10.12 9.96
C SER A 298 -24.37 9.81 9.98
N ASN A 299 -24.76 8.55 9.75
CA ASN A 299 -26.14 8.11 9.79
C ASN A 299 -26.45 7.47 11.16
N PRO A 300 -27.12 8.19 12.08
CA PRO A 300 -27.35 7.69 13.43
C PRO A 300 -28.22 6.42 13.44
N PHE A 301 -29.09 6.22 12.45
CA PHE A 301 -29.90 5.01 12.36
C PHE A 301 -29.03 3.78 12.06
N GLU A 302 -28.12 3.90 11.09
CA GLU A 302 -27.19 2.83 10.70
C GLU A 302 -26.23 2.48 11.86
N VAL A 303 -25.76 3.49 12.60
CA VAL A 303 -24.94 3.30 13.81
C VAL A 303 -25.69 2.50 14.87
N SER A 304 -26.93 2.89 15.20
CA SER A 304 -27.75 2.18 16.19
C SER A 304 -28.05 0.74 15.75
N GLN A 305 -28.37 0.53 14.47
CA GLN A 305 -28.62 -0.79 13.93
C GLN A 305 -27.38 -1.69 13.98
N MET A 306 -26.21 -1.16 13.65
CA MET A 306 -24.96 -1.92 13.70
C MET A 306 -24.66 -2.41 15.12
N PHE A 307 -24.71 -1.51 16.13
CA PHE A 307 -24.44 -1.91 17.52
C PHE A 307 -25.51 -2.86 18.06
N ALA A 308 -26.78 -2.70 17.67
CA ALA A 308 -27.84 -3.63 18.04
C ALA A 308 -27.62 -5.02 17.43
N ALA A 309 -27.27 -5.09 16.13
CA ALA A 309 -27.05 -6.35 15.42
C ALA A 309 -25.79 -7.10 15.89
N THR A 310 -24.78 -6.37 16.37
CA THR A 310 -23.50 -6.96 16.81
C THR A 310 -23.43 -7.19 18.31
N LYS A 311 -24.40 -6.70 19.10
CA LYS A 311 -24.43 -6.80 20.56
C LYS A 311 -24.25 -8.23 21.07
N ASP A 312 -25.00 -9.17 20.51
CA ASP A 312 -25.02 -10.57 20.95
C ASP A 312 -24.07 -11.46 20.13
N ILE A 313 -23.41 -10.91 19.11
CA ILE A 313 -22.35 -11.62 18.39
C ILE A 313 -21.21 -11.89 19.37
N LYS A 314 -20.88 -13.17 19.53
CA LYS A 314 -19.66 -13.58 20.23
C LYS A 314 -18.48 -12.99 19.46
N VAL A 315 -17.62 -12.28 20.18
CA VAL A 315 -16.41 -11.65 19.65
C VAL A 315 -15.67 -12.65 18.76
N PRO A 316 -15.30 -12.29 17.51
CA PRO A 316 -14.63 -13.21 16.59
C PRO A 316 -13.36 -13.79 17.21
N SER A 317 -12.87 -14.91 16.69
CA SER A 317 -11.52 -15.35 17.02
C SER A 317 -10.50 -14.31 16.53
N SER A 318 -9.37 -14.20 17.22
CA SER A 318 -8.20 -13.44 16.72
C SER A 318 -7.97 -13.75 15.25
N TYR A 319 -7.93 -12.70 14.42
CA TYR A 319 -7.77 -12.82 12.98
C TYR A 319 -6.69 -11.87 12.49
N ILE A 320 -5.69 -12.44 11.82
CA ILE A 320 -4.63 -11.69 11.14
C ILE A 320 -4.76 -12.05 9.66
N PRO A 321 -5.04 -11.09 8.76
CA PRO A 321 -5.07 -11.37 7.34
C PRO A 321 -3.75 -12.01 6.91
N PRO A 322 -3.77 -13.09 6.10
CA PRO A 322 -2.57 -13.88 5.83
C PRO A 322 -1.35 -13.09 5.33
N VAL A 323 -1.60 -12.01 4.58
CA VAL A 323 -0.57 -11.13 4.00
C VAL A 323 0.24 -10.34 5.05
N PHE A 324 -0.28 -10.18 6.27
CA PHE A 324 0.33 -9.44 7.40
C PHE A 324 0.95 -10.34 8.47
N THR A 325 1.04 -11.66 8.23
CA THR A 325 1.75 -12.56 9.14
C THR A 325 3.27 -12.42 8.97
N MET A 326 4.03 -12.77 10.02
CA MET A 326 5.50 -12.78 9.98
C MET A 326 6.05 -13.66 8.84
N ASN A 327 5.48 -14.84 8.64
CA ASN A 327 5.92 -15.76 7.58
C ASN A 327 5.69 -15.18 6.19
N SER A 328 4.52 -14.60 5.94
CA SER A 328 4.22 -13.94 4.68
C SER A 328 5.13 -12.74 4.45
N PHE A 329 5.39 -11.92 5.48
CA PHE A 329 6.30 -10.79 5.36
C PHE A 329 7.73 -11.26 5.01
N LEU A 330 8.29 -12.21 5.76
CA LEU A 330 9.62 -12.76 5.50
C LEU A 330 9.74 -13.37 4.10
N GLN A 331 8.74 -14.16 3.68
CA GLN A 331 8.70 -14.75 2.33
C GLN A 331 8.73 -13.65 1.25
N ARG A 332 7.94 -12.59 1.43
CA ARG A 332 7.86 -11.48 0.47
C ARG A 332 9.17 -10.71 0.37
N ILE A 333 9.82 -10.41 1.50
CA ILE A 333 11.14 -9.77 1.50
C ILE A 333 12.17 -10.68 0.83
N ALA A 334 12.22 -11.96 1.21
CA ALA A 334 13.17 -12.91 0.65
C ALA A 334 13.06 -13.03 -0.88
N ILE A 335 11.84 -13.17 -1.39
CA ILE A 335 11.61 -13.31 -2.83
C ILE A 335 11.93 -12.02 -3.57
N THR A 336 11.53 -10.86 -3.01
CA THR A 336 11.76 -9.57 -3.65
C THR A 336 13.25 -9.24 -3.70
N THR A 337 14.00 -9.41 -2.61
CA THR A 337 15.44 -9.11 -2.59
C THR A 337 16.26 -10.07 -3.46
N GLN A 338 15.81 -11.33 -3.62
CA GLN A 338 16.51 -12.32 -4.43
C GLN A 338 16.22 -12.18 -5.93
N ASN A 339 15.01 -11.77 -6.32
CA ASN A 339 14.55 -11.93 -7.70
C ASN A 339 14.17 -10.63 -8.40
N GLN A 340 13.74 -9.58 -7.69
CA GLN A 340 13.36 -8.31 -8.30
C GLN A 340 14.59 -7.46 -8.63
N ASP A 341 15.36 -7.85 -9.65
CA ASP A 341 16.49 -7.09 -10.16
C ASP A 341 16.05 -6.14 -11.28
N LEU A 342 16.13 -4.83 -11.00
CA LEU A 342 15.77 -3.76 -11.94
C LEU A 342 17.01 -3.15 -12.62
N CYS A 343 18.22 -3.58 -12.26
CA CYS A 343 19.48 -3.10 -12.82
C CYS A 343 19.94 -3.92 -14.04
N VAL A 344 19.19 -4.97 -14.37
CA VAL A 344 19.49 -5.87 -15.48
C VAL A 344 19.47 -5.12 -16.82
N THR A 345 20.61 -5.12 -17.51
CA THR A 345 20.70 -4.77 -18.93
C THR A 345 20.30 -5.97 -19.80
N ALA A 346 20.00 -5.74 -21.09
CA ALA A 346 19.50 -6.74 -22.03
C ALA A 346 20.29 -8.07 -22.11
N LEU A 347 21.53 -8.11 -21.58
CA LEU A 347 22.46 -9.24 -21.64
C LEU A 347 22.45 -10.15 -20.39
N LYS A 348 21.80 -9.80 -19.28
CA LYS A 348 21.80 -10.58 -18.01
C LYS A 348 20.40 -10.86 -17.46
N ARG A 349 19.48 -11.33 -18.31
CA ARG A 349 18.06 -11.47 -17.98
C ARG A 349 17.75 -12.70 -17.13
N LYS A 350 17.82 -12.58 -15.79
CA LYS A 350 16.86 -13.29 -14.92
C LYS A 350 15.61 -12.41 -14.86
N ILE A 351 14.63 -12.69 -15.73
CA ILE A 351 13.35 -11.96 -15.72
C ILE A 351 12.51 -12.52 -14.58
N TRP A 352 12.04 -11.63 -13.70
CA TRP A 352 11.13 -11.98 -12.63
C TRP A 352 9.97 -10.96 -12.56
N PRO A 353 8.72 -11.42 -12.40
CA PRO A 353 8.25 -12.82 -12.48
C PRO A 353 8.64 -13.53 -13.79
N PRO A 354 8.74 -14.87 -13.82
CA PRO A 354 9.13 -15.58 -15.04
C PRO A 354 8.04 -15.42 -16.10
N VAL A 355 8.42 -15.21 -17.37
CA VAL A 355 7.46 -15.01 -18.48
C VAL A 355 6.48 -16.18 -18.63
N SER A 356 6.82 -17.39 -18.18
CA SER A 356 5.89 -18.53 -18.12
C SER A 356 4.68 -18.31 -17.19
N ALA A 357 4.70 -17.30 -16.33
CA ALA A 357 3.58 -16.88 -15.49
C ALA A 357 2.64 -15.88 -16.19
N LEU A 358 3.02 -15.35 -17.36
CA LEU A 358 2.21 -14.42 -18.13
C LEU A 358 1.00 -15.15 -18.71
N VAL A 359 -0.19 -14.64 -18.37
CA VAL A 359 -1.46 -14.98 -18.98
C VAL A 359 -2.03 -13.69 -19.57
N PRO A 360 -1.90 -13.44 -20.88
CA PRO A 360 -2.49 -12.26 -21.48
C PRO A 360 -4.02 -12.38 -21.47
N VAL A 361 -4.70 -11.29 -21.16
CA VAL A 361 -6.16 -11.18 -21.18
C VAL A 361 -6.55 -9.99 -22.03
N TYR A 362 -7.64 -10.13 -22.79
CA TYR A 362 -8.19 -9.04 -23.56
C TYR A 362 -9.32 -8.35 -22.80
N GLY A 363 -9.08 -7.10 -22.38
CA GLY A 363 -10.04 -6.32 -21.61
C GLY A 363 -11.19 -5.80 -22.47
N GLN A 364 -12.41 -5.85 -21.94
CA GLN A 364 -13.57 -5.23 -22.59
C GLN A 364 -13.50 -3.69 -22.51
N PRO A 365 -14.25 -2.97 -23.36
CA PRO A 365 -14.28 -1.52 -23.28
C PRO A 365 -14.72 -1.06 -21.89
N ASN A 366 -14.13 0.04 -21.41
CA ASN A 366 -14.31 0.58 -20.05
C ASN A 366 -13.82 -0.34 -18.90
N GLN A 367 -13.14 -1.45 -19.17
CA GLN A 367 -12.42 -2.22 -18.14
C GLN A 367 -10.97 -1.76 -18.03
N SER A 368 -10.47 -1.67 -16.80
CA SER A 368 -9.03 -1.60 -16.56
C SER A 368 -8.38 -2.97 -16.70
N CYS A 369 -7.04 -3.04 -16.77
CA CYS A 369 -6.36 -4.33 -16.76
C CYS A 369 -6.47 -5.05 -15.42
N SER A 370 -6.54 -4.32 -14.32
CA SER A 370 -6.88 -4.90 -13.02
C SER A 370 -8.24 -5.61 -13.06
N ASP A 371 -9.28 -4.94 -13.59
CA ASP A 371 -10.64 -5.51 -13.67
C ASP A 371 -10.67 -6.73 -14.62
N ALA A 372 -10.00 -6.63 -15.78
CA ALA A 372 -9.96 -7.69 -16.77
C ALA A 372 -9.27 -8.95 -16.22
N CYS A 373 -8.12 -8.80 -15.56
CA CYS A 373 -7.43 -9.91 -14.91
C CYS A 373 -8.27 -10.51 -13.77
N LEU A 374 -8.87 -9.66 -12.91
CA LEU A 374 -9.68 -10.12 -11.79
C LEU A 374 -10.90 -10.93 -12.25
N SER A 375 -11.54 -10.54 -13.36
CA SER A 375 -12.68 -11.28 -13.93
C SER A 375 -12.33 -12.71 -14.36
N HIS A 376 -11.04 -13.02 -14.51
CA HIS A 376 -10.49 -14.34 -14.81
C HIS A 376 -9.83 -15.02 -13.59
N GLY A 377 -9.96 -14.45 -12.38
CA GLY A 377 -9.29 -14.97 -11.18
C GLY A 377 -7.77 -14.74 -11.17
N LEU A 378 -7.30 -13.73 -11.92
CA LEU A 378 -5.88 -13.39 -12.08
C LEU A 378 -5.60 -11.99 -11.54
N MET A 379 -4.31 -11.63 -11.47
CA MET A 379 -3.85 -10.28 -11.10
C MET A 379 -3.08 -9.64 -12.25
N CYS A 380 -3.25 -8.33 -12.46
CA CYS A 380 -2.43 -7.57 -13.40
C CYS A 380 -0.96 -7.57 -12.95
N GLU A 381 -0.04 -7.89 -13.85
CA GLU A 381 1.40 -7.87 -13.59
C GLU A 381 2.08 -6.80 -14.46
N TYR A 382 2.45 -5.70 -13.82
CA TYR A 382 3.04 -4.55 -14.49
C TYR A 382 4.33 -4.90 -15.25
N SER A 383 5.16 -5.81 -14.74
CA SER A 383 6.43 -6.13 -15.39
C SER A 383 6.27 -6.72 -16.79
N PHE A 384 5.14 -7.39 -17.04
CA PHE A 384 4.85 -8.10 -18.28
C PHE A 384 4.25 -7.22 -19.37
N PHE A 385 4.00 -5.93 -19.10
CA PHE A 385 3.55 -5.03 -20.15
C PHE A 385 4.53 -4.98 -21.34
N ARG A 386 5.84 -5.10 -21.08
CA ARG A 386 6.84 -5.16 -22.15
C ARG A 386 6.71 -6.41 -23.01
N ASP A 387 6.26 -7.52 -22.43
CA ASP A 387 6.11 -8.82 -23.10
C ASP A 387 4.83 -8.88 -23.94
N VAL A 388 3.78 -8.13 -23.56
CA VAL A 388 2.53 -8.01 -24.34
C VAL A 388 2.49 -6.79 -25.26
N ASN A 389 3.52 -5.94 -25.25
CA ASN A 389 3.60 -4.74 -26.09
C ASN A 389 4.33 -5.02 -27.41
N THR A 390 3.82 -5.99 -28.17
CA THR A 390 4.38 -6.43 -29.45
C THR A 390 3.31 -6.47 -30.54
N ALA A 391 3.71 -6.42 -31.81
CA ALA A 391 2.75 -6.46 -32.92
C ALA A 391 2.04 -7.82 -33.01
N GLU A 392 2.74 -8.89 -32.62
CA GLU A 392 2.28 -10.27 -32.64
C GLU A 392 1.06 -10.49 -31.74
N VAL A 393 0.96 -9.76 -30.62
CA VAL A 393 -0.16 -9.89 -29.68
C VAL A 393 -1.51 -9.58 -30.33
N PHE A 394 -1.52 -8.71 -31.35
CA PHE A 394 -2.74 -8.35 -32.08
C PHE A 394 -3.11 -9.32 -33.21
N SER A 395 -2.31 -10.37 -33.39
CA SER A 395 -2.57 -11.49 -34.30
C SER A 395 -2.78 -12.79 -33.53
N ASP A 396 -2.83 -12.74 -32.20
CA ASP A 396 -3.00 -13.91 -31.35
C ASP A 396 -4.44 -14.41 -31.37
N LYS A 397 -4.62 -15.57 -32.01
CA LYS A 397 -5.91 -16.25 -32.12
C LYS A 397 -6.42 -16.77 -30.77
N GLN A 398 -5.53 -17.07 -29.81
CA GLN A 398 -5.93 -17.56 -28.48
C GLN A 398 -6.59 -16.46 -27.65
N LEU A 399 -6.16 -15.21 -27.85
CA LEU A 399 -6.75 -14.05 -27.19
C LEU A 399 -8.00 -13.53 -27.92
N ASN A 400 -8.33 -14.11 -29.09
CA ASN A 400 -9.38 -13.65 -29.99
C ASN A 400 -9.22 -12.16 -30.34
N ILE A 401 -7.98 -11.69 -30.43
CA ILE A 401 -7.64 -10.32 -30.81
C ILE A 401 -7.30 -10.34 -32.29
N THR A 402 -7.87 -9.42 -33.03
CA THR A 402 -7.44 -9.14 -34.40
C THR A 402 -7.34 -7.64 -34.56
N CYS A 403 -6.17 -7.16 -34.96
CA CYS A 403 -6.07 -5.77 -35.37
C CYS A 403 -6.78 -5.58 -36.72
N PRO A 404 -7.85 -4.77 -36.80
CA PRO A 404 -8.55 -4.54 -38.05
C PRO A 404 -7.80 -3.63 -39.03
N GLY A 405 -6.64 -3.08 -38.66
CA GLY A 405 -5.88 -2.16 -39.50
C GLY A 405 -4.45 -1.92 -39.01
N GLU A 406 -4.03 -0.66 -39.00
CA GLU A 406 -2.62 -0.29 -38.73
C GLU A 406 -2.26 -0.49 -37.25
N ILE A 407 -0.98 -0.79 -36.98
CA ILE A 407 -0.41 -0.78 -35.63
C ILE A 407 0.49 0.45 -35.52
N LYS A 408 0.21 1.35 -34.57
CA LYS A 408 1.01 2.56 -34.31
C LYS A 408 1.62 2.57 -32.92
N SER A 409 2.66 3.37 -32.74
CA SER A 409 3.14 3.73 -31.41
C SER A 409 2.40 4.97 -30.92
N MET A 410 1.76 4.89 -29.75
CA MET A 410 1.04 5.99 -29.12
C MET A 410 1.38 6.06 -27.63
N ASP A 411 1.70 7.24 -27.11
CA ASP A 411 1.97 7.45 -25.70
C ASP A 411 0.66 7.64 -24.91
N GLY A 412 0.60 7.10 -23.69
CA GLY A 412 -0.58 7.21 -22.82
C GLY A 412 -0.95 5.94 -22.06
N LEU A 413 -1.72 6.09 -20.99
CA LEU A 413 -1.93 5.06 -19.96
C LEU A 413 -2.67 3.79 -20.43
N LEU A 414 -3.22 3.81 -21.64
CA LEU A 414 -4.18 2.79 -22.10
C LEU A 414 -3.55 1.74 -23.02
N TYR A 415 -2.32 1.93 -23.48
CA TYR A 415 -1.65 1.07 -24.46
C TYR A 415 -0.77 0.01 -23.78
N PRO A 416 -0.63 -1.21 -24.34
CA PRO A 416 -1.11 -1.67 -25.65
C PRO A 416 -2.61 -1.92 -25.71
N ALA A 417 -3.25 -1.54 -26.82
CA ALA A 417 -4.70 -1.59 -26.96
C ALA A 417 -5.18 -1.58 -28.43
N ARG A 418 -6.42 -2.03 -28.64
CA ARG A 418 -7.21 -1.79 -29.86
C ARG A 418 -8.20 -0.66 -29.60
N LEU A 419 -8.33 0.25 -30.56
CA LEU A 419 -9.35 1.30 -30.53
C LEU A 419 -10.60 0.77 -31.23
N VAL A 420 -11.74 0.70 -30.54
CA VAL A 420 -12.94 -0.02 -31.00
C VAL A 420 -13.50 0.56 -32.30
N PHE A 421 -13.61 1.89 -32.37
CA PHE A 421 -14.20 2.61 -33.50
C PHE A 421 -13.19 3.01 -34.59
N ARG A 422 -11.95 2.54 -34.49
CA ARG A 422 -10.89 2.84 -35.48
C ARG A 422 -10.26 1.55 -35.95
N ALA A 423 -9.87 1.48 -37.21
CA ALA A 423 -9.08 0.37 -37.73
C ALA A 423 -7.61 0.48 -37.25
N LEU A 424 -7.38 0.53 -35.93
CA LEU A 424 -6.12 0.91 -35.32
C LEU A 424 -5.86 0.16 -34.02
N CYS A 425 -4.66 -0.38 -33.90
CA CYS A 425 -4.08 -0.84 -32.65
C CYS A 425 -2.87 0.02 -32.29
N ALA A 426 -2.61 0.12 -31.01
CA ALA A 426 -1.57 0.99 -30.48
C ALA A 426 -0.66 0.23 -29.53
N LEU A 427 0.64 0.38 -29.73
CA LEU A 427 1.71 0.00 -28.84
C LEU A 427 2.17 1.20 -28.02
N GLN A 428 2.69 0.94 -26.83
CA GLN A 428 3.23 1.95 -25.93
C GLN A 428 4.74 2.15 -26.17
N PRO A 429 5.19 3.33 -26.63
CA PRO A 429 6.62 3.63 -26.74
C PRO A 429 7.28 4.05 -25.43
N GLU A 430 6.51 4.49 -24.42
CA GLU A 430 7.00 5.00 -23.14
C GLU A 430 6.72 4.01 -21.99
N PRO A 431 7.71 3.22 -21.52
CA PRO A 431 7.51 2.18 -20.52
C PRO A 431 6.98 2.68 -19.18
N LEU A 432 7.28 3.93 -18.80
CA LEU A 432 6.79 4.52 -17.56
C LEU A 432 5.28 4.86 -17.59
N LEU A 433 4.63 4.75 -18.77
CA LEU A 433 3.20 4.96 -18.94
C LEU A 433 2.38 3.67 -19.04
N PHE A 434 3.01 2.49 -18.95
CA PHE A 434 2.25 1.28 -18.73
C PHE A 434 1.42 1.39 -17.44
N SER A 435 0.18 0.92 -17.49
CA SER A 435 -0.72 1.06 -16.35
C SER A 435 -1.72 -0.08 -16.22
N CYS A 436 -1.94 -0.58 -15.00
CA CYS A 436 -2.98 -1.55 -14.72
C CYS A 436 -4.37 -0.91 -14.57
N THR A 437 -4.46 0.35 -14.15
CA THR A 437 -5.71 0.98 -13.67
C THR A 437 -6.46 1.79 -14.75
N GLY A 438 -5.79 2.18 -15.85
CA GLY A 438 -6.40 2.94 -16.93
C GLY A 438 -7.57 2.22 -17.63
N ARG A 439 -8.67 2.95 -17.84
CA ARG A 439 -9.92 2.48 -18.51
C ARG A 439 -10.45 3.53 -19.49
N HIS A 440 -11.12 3.10 -20.56
CA HIS A 440 -11.76 4.00 -21.52
C HIS A 440 -12.86 3.28 -22.32
N PRO A 441 -14.02 3.91 -22.60
CA PRO A 441 -15.18 3.26 -23.24
C PRO A 441 -14.94 2.81 -24.68
N ASP A 442 -13.96 3.41 -25.37
CA ASP A 442 -13.68 3.12 -26.79
C ASP A 442 -12.39 2.32 -27.00
N ILE A 443 -11.79 1.79 -25.92
CA ILE A 443 -10.49 1.11 -25.97
C ILE A 443 -10.59 -0.25 -25.29
N GLN A 444 -10.09 -1.27 -25.98
CA GLN A 444 -9.91 -2.62 -25.45
C GLN A 444 -8.43 -2.87 -25.24
N ARG A 445 -8.04 -3.17 -24.00
CA ARG A 445 -6.64 -3.24 -23.60
C ARG A 445 -6.12 -4.66 -23.68
N VAL A 446 -4.85 -4.80 -24.05
CA VAL A 446 -4.12 -6.06 -23.90
C VAL A 446 -3.50 -6.05 -22.51
N CYS A 447 -3.97 -6.93 -21.64
CA CYS A 447 -3.68 -6.89 -20.23
C CYS A 447 -2.77 -8.06 -19.83
N PRO A 448 -1.57 -7.78 -19.32
CA PRO A 448 -0.70 -8.83 -18.82
C PRO A 448 -1.17 -9.27 -17.43
N CYS A 449 -1.67 -10.49 -17.32
CA CYS A 449 -2.10 -11.05 -16.06
C CYS A 449 -1.16 -12.17 -15.60
N ARG A 450 -1.30 -12.58 -14.35
CA ARG A 450 -0.66 -13.76 -13.78
C ARG A 450 -1.52 -14.40 -12.71
N GLU A 451 -1.28 -15.67 -12.46
CA GLU A 451 -1.77 -16.31 -11.23
C GLU A 451 -1.03 -15.77 -10.00
N PHE A 452 -1.65 -15.90 -8.84
CA PHE A 452 -1.10 -15.49 -7.56
C PHE A 452 -1.35 -16.54 -6.47
N LEU A 453 -0.59 -16.44 -5.38
CA LEU A 453 -0.87 -17.21 -4.18
C LEU A 453 -1.98 -16.52 -3.37
N PRO A 454 -3.06 -17.23 -2.98
CA PRO A 454 -4.16 -16.62 -2.21
C PRO A 454 -3.69 -15.90 -0.94
N GLU A 455 -2.77 -16.51 -0.19
CA GLU A 455 -2.24 -15.91 1.05
C GLU A 455 -1.17 -14.84 0.82
N GLN A 456 -0.73 -14.66 -0.44
CA GLN A 456 0.30 -13.71 -0.83
C GLN A 456 0.08 -13.22 -2.28
N PRO A 457 -0.91 -12.37 -2.55
CA PRO A 457 -1.28 -11.99 -3.91
C PRO A 457 -0.14 -11.30 -4.70
N SER A 458 0.80 -10.67 -3.98
CA SER A 458 2.00 -10.06 -4.57
C SER A 458 3.00 -11.06 -5.15
N ILE A 459 2.83 -12.36 -4.92
CA ILE A 459 3.73 -13.42 -5.40
C ILE A 459 2.96 -14.39 -6.29
N CYS A 460 3.51 -14.66 -7.47
CA CYS A 460 2.92 -15.62 -8.41
C CYS A 460 3.22 -17.07 -8.03
N LYS A 461 2.36 -18.00 -8.44
CA LYS A 461 2.57 -19.44 -8.17
C LYS A 461 3.91 -19.96 -8.72
N GLN A 462 4.42 -19.34 -9.79
CA GLN A 462 5.68 -19.71 -10.44
C GLN A 462 6.89 -18.87 -9.97
N CYS A 463 6.71 -17.95 -9.01
CA CYS A 463 7.71 -16.94 -8.65
C CYS A 463 8.83 -17.47 -7.72
N PHE A 464 8.79 -18.76 -7.37
CA PHE A 464 9.75 -19.44 -6.51
C PHE A 464 10.90 -20.10 -7.27
N ARG A 465 10.86 -20.08 -8.61
CA ARG A 465 11.83 -20.75 -9.48
C ARG A 465 13.01 -19.88 -9.87
#